data_AF-A0A183G3A4-F1
#
_entry.id   AF-A0A183G3A4-F1
#
_cell.length_a   1.000
_cell.length_b   1.000
_cell.length_c   1.000
_cell.angle_alpha   90.00
_cell.angle_beta   90.00
_cell.angle_gamma   90.00
#
_symmetry.space_group_name_H-M   'P 1'
#
loop_
_entity.id
_entity.type
_entity.pdbx_description
1 polymer ?
#
loop_
_entity_poly.entity_id
_entity_poly.type
_entity_poly.pdbx_seq_one_letter_code
_entity_poly.pdbx_strand_id
1 'polypeptide(L)'
;GLYPRSWTCYDVRALGVKVIIRQISPVLPNNYEDSSLPVSCFVVSVHNDSAVDLEVSVAFTFRNGTGNRKWESESECTCARFTDDDDFVKLLVIAYFFNLVTGVTLSHTISHLPCTYGLATKADRKAEGHVSICQKFDPSKSGSAVWTSLCQTGDLPSQDDDCSPSCSELAVGVCNRFHVPSNSVQTRDYALSWDMPDVTFGSSGRWYRSFMILDSVCISPNCPYRRYTRFLRGASCLCTRAIRRRTYWEHALDDWQGPILKHPRLPDWYKSAIFNELYFITDGGSLWFEFDDNWSKRESHLSEYTTGLMRKFGRFGYLESWEYRMVNTYDVHFYASFALAQLWPNIELTIQAEFSKWKQVFRYEIIAK
;
A
#
# COMPACT_ATOMS: atom_id res chain seq x y z
N GLY A 1 18.24 2.97 1.32
CA GLY A 1 17.08 2.38 2.01
C GLY A 1 17.50 1.11 2.72
N LEU A 2 16.61 0.56 3.53
CA LEU A 2 16.75 -0.74 4.16
C LEU A 2 15.36 -1.39 4.14
N TYR A 3 15.06 -2.08 3.05
CA TYR A 3 13.74 -2.63 2.76
C TYR A 3 13.14 -3.35 3.99
N PRO A 4 11.84 -3.16 4.31
CA PRO A 4 10.82 -2.40 3.57
C PRO A 4 10.76 -0.91 3.92
N ARG A 5 11.83 -0.38 4.53
CA ARG A 5 11.94 1.03 4.93
C ARG A 5 12.87 1.81 4.01
N SER A 6 12.55 3.08 3.80
CA SER A 6 13.46 4.01 3.13
C SER A 6 13.30 5.42 3.69
N TRP A 7 14.33 6.23 3.45
CA TRP A 7 14.44 7.57 4.00
C TRP A 7 14.90 8.52 2.92
N THR A 8 14.34 9.73 2.92
CA THR A 8 14.80 10.86 2.12
C THR A 8 15.04 12.03 3.07
N CYS A 9 16.19 12.67 2.96
CA CYS A 9 16.58 13.81 3.78
C CYS A 9 16.73 15.06 2.90
N TYR A 10 16.01 16.12 3.25
CA TYR A 10 16.13 17.44 2.67
C TYR A 10 16.79 18.36 3.68
N ASP A 11 18.02 18.79 3.39
CA ASP A 11 18.81 19.67 4.25
C ASP A 11 18.75 21.11 3.72
N VAL A 12 17.90 21.93 4.32
CA VAL A 12 17.68 23.35 3.95
C VAL A 12 18.52 24.24 4.87
N ARG A 13 19.83 24.16 4.70
CA ARG A 13 20.83 24.84 5.57
C ARG A 13 20.59 26.33 5.70
N ALA A 14 20.13 26.99 4.64
CA ALA A 14 19.85 28.42 4.64
C ALA A 14 18.79 28.84 5.68
N LEU A 15 17.89 27.93 6.06
CA LEU A 15 16.84 28.16 7.04
C LEU A 15 17.12 27.45 8.38
N GLY A 16 18.22 26.70 8.49
CA GLY A 16 18.46 25.83 9.65
C GLY A 16 17.41 24.73 9.80
N VAL A 17 16.84 24.24 8.69
CA VAL A 17 15.77 23.22 8.69
C VAL A 17 16.22 21.95 7.99
N LYS A 18 15.90 20.81 8.59
CA LYS A 18 16.08 19.50 7.96
C LYS A 18 14.79 18.71 8.00
N VAL A 19 14.33 18.25 6.85
CA VAL A 19 13.13 17.44 6.70
C VAL A 19 13.51 16.02 6.35
N ILE A 20 13.13 15.06 7.18
CA ILE A 20 13.38 13.64 6.97
C ILE A 20 12.03 12.96 6.73
N ILE A 21 11.85 12.40 5.53
CA ILE A 21 10.69 11.60 5.18
C ILE A 21 11.09 10.13 5.26
N ARG A 22 10.45 9.38 6.15
CA ARG A 22 10.64 7.94 6.30
C ARG A 22 9.41 7.21 5.81
N GLN A 23 9.57 6.38 4.79
CA GLN A 23 8.49 5.60 4.19
C GLN A 23 8.57 4.13 4.61
N ILE A 24 7.39 3.54 4.86
CA ILE A 24 7.25 2.20 5.46
C ILE A 24 6.06 1.49 4.81
N SER A 25 6.31 0.30 4.27
CA SER A 25 5.25 -0.65 3.91
C SER A 25 5.22 -1.80 4.91
N PRO A 26 4.05 -2.37 5.24
CA PRO A 26 3.89 -3.38 6.29
C PRO A 26 4.34 -4.79 5.86
N VAL A 27 5.54 -4.93 5.27
CA VAL A 27 6.09 -6.24 4.86
C VAL A 27 6.71 -6.92 6.08
N LEU A 28 5.92 -7.77 6.74
CA LEU A 28 6.21 -8.30 8.07
C LEU A 28 6.29 -9.84 8.04
N PRO A 29 7.43 -10.46 8.40
CA PRO A 29 7.55 -11.91 8.48
C PRO A 29 6.49 -12.53 9.40
N ASN A 30 5.96 -13.68 9.00
CA ASN A 30 4.90 -14.43 9.69
C ASN A 30 3.57 -13.68 9.90
N ASN A 31 3.42 -12.47 9.37
CA ASN A 31 2.15 -11.75 9.36
C ASN A 31 1.56 -11.80 7.94
N TYR A 32 0.45 -12.50 7.79
CA TYR A 32 -0.22 -12.74 6.50
C TYR A 32 -1.41 -11.80 6.25
N GLU A 33 -1.72 -10.92 7.21
CA GLU A 33 -2.77 -9.92 7.11
C GLU A 33 -2.16 -8.58 6.68
N ASP A 34 -1.34 -7.97 7.55
CA ASP A 34 -0.81 -6.63 7.33
C ASP A 34 0.15 -6.62 6.12
N SER A 35 0.91 -7.70 5.90
CA SER A 35 1.79 -7.85 4.71
C SER A 35 1.07 -7.92 3.38
N SER A 36 -0.25 -8.12 3.38
CA SER A 36 -1.05 -8.13 2.15
C SER A 36 -1.57 -6.73 1.78
N LEU A 37 -1.53 -5.76 2.70
CA LEU A 37 -2.23 -4.49 2.56
C LEU A 37 -1.57 -3.57 1.50
N PRO A 38 -2.35 -3.00 0.57
CA PRO A 38 -1.87 -2.04 -0.43
C PRO A 38 -1.77 -0.63 0.18
N VAL A 39 -0.84 -0.44 1.11
CA VAL A 39 -0.69 0.82 1.85
C VAL A 39 0.77 1.10 2.22
N SER A 40 1.12 2.38 2.26
CA SER A 40 2.39 2.89 2.75
C SER A 40 2.17 4.03 3.75
N CYS A 41 3.00 4.07 4.80
CA CYS A 41 3.07 5.19 5.74
C CYS A 41 4.26 6.08 5.41
N PHE A 42 4.08 7.39 5.57
CA PHE A 42 5.15 8.38 5.50
C PHE A 42 5.23 9.13 6.83
N VAL A 43 6.38 9.07 7.46
CA VAL A 43 6.69 9.75 8.72
C VAL A 43 7.60 10.91 8.39
N VAL A 44 7.05 12.12 8.46
CA VAL A 44 7.77 13.35 8.15
C VAL A 44 8.26 13.97 9.45
N SER A 45 9.57 14.02 9.65
CA SER A 45 10.22 14.65 10.79
C SER A 45 10.88 15.95 10.36
N VAL A 46 10.46 17.06 10.95
CA VAL A 46 11.02 18.39 10.70
C VAL A 46 11.88 18.76 11.89
N HIS A 47 13.17 18.89 11.64
CA HIS A 47 14.16 19.36 12.59
C HIS A 47 14.36 20.86 12.36
N ASN A 48 14.08 21.65 13.39
CA ASN A 48 14.37 23.07 13.42
C ASN A 48 15.63 23.29 14.25
N ASP A 49 16.77 23.41 13.57
CA ASP A 49 18.08 23.71 14.18
C ASP A 49 18.32 25.24 14.23
N SER A 50 17.31 26.06 13.91
CA SER A 50 17.40 27.51 13.96
C SER A 50 17.09 28.08 15.35
N ALA A 51 17.44 29.35 15.55
CA ALA A 51 17.18 30.07 16.80
C ALA A 51 15.75 30.64 16.91
N VAL A 52 14.91 30.46 15.88
CA VAL A 52 13.55 30.96 15.85
C VAL A 52 12.56 29.82 15.74
N ASP A 53 11.37 30.03 16.27
CA ASP A 53 10.29 29.09 16.08
C ASP A 53 9.76 29.20 14.64
N LEU A 54 9.34 28.06 14.07
CA LEU A 54 8.89 27.98 12.68
C LEU A 54 7.47 27.44 12.61
N GLU A 55 6.66 28.04 11.74
CA GLU A 55 5.43 27.41 11.27
C GLU A 55 5.73 26.65 9.97
N VAL A 56 5.40 25.37 9.94
CA VAL A 56 5.75 24.47 8.83
C VAL A 56 4.50 23.80 8.30
N SER A 57 4.36 23.84 6.98
CA SER A 57 3.31 23.13 6.25
C SER A 57 3.89 22.00 5.42
N VAL A 58 3.35 20.80 5.59
CA VAL A 58 3.71 19.64 4.79
C VAL A 58 2.47 19.15 4.04
N ALA A 59 2.47 19.39 2.74
CA ALA A 59 1.42 18.95 1.82
C ALA A 59 1.80 17.62 1.15
N PHE A 60 0.85 16.69 1.11
CA PHE A 60 0.93 15.44 0.38
C PHE A 60 -0.21 15.40 -0.64
N THR A 61 0.15 15.42 -1.92
CA THR A 61 -0.78 15.39 -3.05
C THR A 61 -0.60 14.14 -3.89
N PHE A 62 -1.66 13.70 -4.56
CA PHE A 62 -1.64 12.54 -5.43
C PHE A 62 -2.64 12.67 -6.56
N ARG A 63 -2.24 12.27 -7.77
CA ARG A 63 -3.09 12.27 -8.96
C ARG A 63 -3.67 10.88 -9.24
N ASN A 64 -4.77 10.85 -9.99
CA ASN A 64 -5.34 9.61 -10.51
C ASN A 64 -4.41 8.98 -11.58
N GLY A 65 -4.67 7.71 -11.88
CA GLY A 65 -3.92 6.93 -12.87
C GLY A 65 -2.62 6.36 -12.30
N THR A 66 -1.65 6.09 -13.17
CA THR A 66 -0.34 5.49 -12.81
C THR A 66 0.85 6.25 -13.38
N GLY A 67 0.62 7.40 -14.01
CA GLY A 67 1.57 8.08 -14.89
C GLY A 67 1.50 7.61 -16.36
N ASN A 68 0.69 6.60 -16.66
CA ASN A 68 0.37 6.22 -18.03
C ASN A 68 -0.82 7.02 -18.56
N ARG A 69 -0.60 7.82 -19.61
CA ARG A 69 -1.62 8.66 -20.27
C ARG A 69 -2.94 7.95 -20.55
N LYS A 70 -2.93 6.65 -20.83
CA LYS A 70 -4.16 5.87 -21.08
C LYS A 70 -5.09 5.82 -19.87
N TRP A 71 -4.53 5.79 -18.66
CA TRP A 71 -5.27 5.62 -17.41
C TRP A 71 -5.35 6.92 -16.59
N GLU A 72 -4.74 7.99 -17.06
CA GLU A 72 -4.83 9.31 -16.45
C GLU A 72 -6.19 9.97 -16.69
N SER A 73 -6.87 9.62 -17.79
CA SER A 73 -8.16 10.20 -18.17
C SER A 73 -9.21 9.15 -18.59
N GLU A 74 -9.11 7.92 -18.07
CA GLU A 74 -9.91 6.77 -18.54
C GLU A 74 -11.40 6.85 -18.15
N SER A 75 -11.68 7.35 -16.95
CA SER A 75 -13.05 7.51 -16.44
C SER A 75 -13.21 8.85 -15.74
N GLU A 76 -14.46 9.24 -15.52
CA GLU A 76 -14.76 10.30 -14.56
C GLU A 76 -14.24 9.91 -13.17
N CYS A 77 -13.53 10.85 -12.53
CA CYS A 77 -13.00 10.68 -11.19
C CYS A 77 -13.94 11.27 -10.16
N THR A 78 -13.99 10.65 -8.98
CA THR A 78 -14.73 11.17 -7.83
C THR A 78 -13.84 11.24 -6.60
N CYS A 79 -14.13 12.17 -5.71
CA CYS A 79 -13.36 12.37 -4.48
C CYS A 79 -14.30 12.48 -3.27
N ALA A 80 -13.87 11.97 -2.12
CA ALA A 80 -14.61 12.13 -0.87
C ALA A 80 -13.67 12.40 0.29
N ARG A 81 -13.95 13.46 1.06
CA ARG A 81 -13.31 13.68 2.35
C ARG A 81 -13.81 12.64 3.34
N PHE A 82 -12.93 12.14 4.20
CA PHE A 82 -13.31 11.31 5.33
C PHE A 82 -12.61 11.78 6.60
N THR A 83 -13.26 11.48 7.71
CA THR A 83 -12.74 11.70 9.05
C THR A 83 -13.16 10.50 9.88
N ASP A 84 -12.19 9.78 10.41
CA ASP A 84 -12.41 8.64 11.28
C ASP A 84 -12.29 9.12 12.73
N ASP A 85 -13.43 9.54 13.29
CA ASP A 85 -13.63 9.74 14.73
C ASP A 85 -14.14 8.40 15.27
N ASP A 86 -13.36 7.72 16.10
CA ASP A 86 -13.72 6.40 16.64
C ASP A 86 -14.95 6.50 17.57
N ASP A 87 -16.16 6.36 17.03
CA ASP A 87 -17.41 6.46 17.78
C ASP A 87 -17.53 5.38 18.88
N PHE A 88 -16.85 4.23 18.72
CA PHE A 88 -16.85 3.16 19.73
C PHE A 88 -16.04 3.51 20.98
N VAL A 89 -15.14 4.50 20.88
CA VAL A 89 -14.30 4.96 22.00
C VAL A 89 -14.93 6.16 22.72
N LYS A 90 -16.04 6.73 22.23
CA LYS A 90 -16.79 7.78 22.96
C LYS A 90 -17.36 7.31 24.31
N LEU A 91 -17.56 6.01 24.51
CA LEU A 91 -18.16 5.47 25.75
C LEU A 91 -17.16 5.26 26.90
N LEU A 92 -15.86 5.31 26.64
CA LEU A 92 -14.82 5.28 27.66
C LEU A 92 -14.23 6.69 27.78
N VAL A 93 -14.06 7.16 29.01
CA VAL A 93 -13.54 8.49 29.40
C VAL A 93 -12.10 8.77 28.88
N ILE A 94 -11.58 7.94 27.96
CA ILE A 94 -10.28 8.00 27.31
C ILE A 94 -10.36 8.69 25.92
N ALA A 95 -11.38 9.51 25.68
CA ALA A 95 -11.48 10.37 24.49
C ALA A 95 -10.32 11.39 24.36
N TYR A 96 -9.47 11.51 25.39
CA TYR A 96 -8.30 12.41 25.43
C TYR A 96 -7.01 11.85 24.81
N PHE A 97 -7.00 10.61 24.28
CA PHE A 97 -5.77 9.98 23.77
C PHE A 97 -5.83 9.45 22.34
N PHE A 98 -6.99 9.41 21.69
CA PHE A 98 -7.06 8.94 20.30
C PHE A 98 -6.96 10.11 19.32
N ASN A 99 -6.06 9.94 18.36
CA ASN A 99 -5.76 10.94 17.37
C ASN A 99 -6.67 10.73 16.17
N LEU A 100 -7.36 11.80 15.79
CA LEU A 100 -8.28 11.81 14.67
C LEU A 100 -7.51 11.55 13.36
N VAL A 101 -8.01 10.63 12.52
CA VAL A 101 -7.47 10.44 11.17
C VAL A 101 -8.38 11.14 10.19
N THR A 102 -7.83 12.04 9.37
CA THR A 102 -8.61 12.74 8.34
C THR A 102 -7.88 12.66 7.01
N GLY A 103 -8.66 12.62 5.93
CA GLY A 103 -8.12 12.35 4.62
C GLY A 103 -9.11 12.55 3.48
N VAL A 104 -8.67 12.17 2.30
CA VAL A 104 -9.42 12.25 1.05
C VAL A 104 -9.21 10.97 0.24
N THR A 105 -10.28 10.47 -0.37
CA THR A 105 -10.22 9.40 -1.36
C THR A 105 -10.35 9.95 -2.77
N LEU A 106 -9.79 9.23 -3.73
CA LEU A 106 -9.81 9.52 -5.15
C LEU A 106 -10.15 8.23 -5.91
N SER A 107 -11.38 8.11 -6.36
CA SER A 107 -11.89 6.96 -7.11
C SER A 107 -11.81 7.23 -8.61
N HIS A 108 -11.28 6.26 -9.35
CA HIS A 108 -11.08 6.28 -10.80
C HIS A 108 -11.01 4.85 -11.34
N THR A 109 -10.69 4.69 -12.61
CA THR A 109 -10.37 3.37 -13.18
C THR A 109 -8.94 3.27 -13.66
N ILE A 110 -8.41 2.05 -13.64
CA ILE A 110 -7.13 1.67 -14.27
C ILE A 110 -7.40 0.44 -15.12
N SER A 111 -7.26 0.57 -16.44
CA SER A 111 -7.55 -0.51 -17.39
C SER A 111 -8.97 -1.07 -17.22
N HIS A 112 -9.95 -0.17 -17.05
CA HIS A 112 -11.36 -0.44 -16.79
C HIS A 112 -11.68 -1.10 -15.45
N LEU A 113 -10.69 -1.32 -14.58
CA LEU A 113 -10.91 -1.84 -13.23
C LEU A 113 -11.03 -0.69 -12.23
N PRO A 114 -11.96 -0.78 -11.26
CA PRO A 114 -12.12 0.25 -10.24
C PRO A 114 -10.87 0.32 -9.35
N CYS A 115 -10.39 1.54 -9.12
CA CYS A 115 -9.30 1.82 -8.20
C CYS A 115 -9.65 3.05 -7.38
N THR A 116 -9.38 2.99 -6.08
CA THR A 116 -9.50 4.15 -5.19
C THR A 116 -8.19 4.38 -4.47
N TYR A 117 -7.58 5.54 -4.71
CA TYR A 117 -6.49 6.04 -3.88
C TYR A 117 -7.04 6.69 -2.60
N GLY A 118 -6.28 6.58 -1.52
CA GLY A 118 -6.59 7.22 -0.24
C GLY A 118 -5.36 7.94 0.28
N LEU A 119 -5.54 9.19 0.69
CA LEU A 119 -4.52 9.99 1.36
C LEU A 119 -5.05 10.38 2.73
N ALA A 120 -4.24 10.23 3.77
CA ALA A 120 -4.62 10.65 5.11
C ALA A 120 -3.44 11.22 5.89
N THR A 121 -3.76 12.04 6.87
CA THR A 121 -2.85 12.48 7.92
C THR A 121 -3.54 12.35 9.27
N LYS A 122 -2.70 12.22 10.30
CA LYS A 122 -3.13 12.36 11.69
C LYS A 122 -3.41 13.83 12.00
N ALA A 123 -4.58 14.12 12.57
CA ALA A 123 -4.91 15.41 13.18
C ALA A 123 -4.66 15.30 14.69
N ASP A 124 -3.73 16.11 15.19
CA ASP A 124 -3.40 16.18 16.61
C ASP A 124 -4.27 17.27 17.26
N ARG A 125 -5.13 16.89 18.22
CA ARG A 125 -5.96 17.85 18.96
C ARG A 125 -5.20 18.57 20.07
N LYS A 126 -4.00 18.08 20.45
CA LYS A 126 -3.16 18.63 21.53
C LYS A 126 -2.03 19.54 21.01
N ALA A 127 -1.55 19.31 19.79
CA ALA A 127 -0.64 20.22 19.11
C ALA A 127 -1.43 21.30 18.37
N GLU A 128 -0.87 22.50 18.22
CA GLU A 128 -1.38 23.60 17.37
C GLU A 128 -1.29 23.26 15.87
N GLY A 129 -1.66 22.03 15.50
CA GLY A 129 -1.65 21.52 14.14
C GLY A 129 -2.99 21.77 13.46
N HIS A 130 -2.96 22.39 12.28
CA HIS A 130 -4.12 22.54 11.40
C HIS A 130 -4.01 21.57 10.22
N VAL A 131 -5.11 20.89 9.89
CA VAL A 131 -5.18 20.01 8.71
C VAL A 131 -6.10 20.60 7.66
N SER A 132 -5.55 20.86 6.47
CA SER A 132 -6.30 21.30 5.28
C SER A 132 -6.35 20.18 4.24
N ILE A 133 -7.49 20.08 3.53
CA ILE A 133 -7.74 19.00 2.56
C ILE A 133 -8.17 19.63 1.24
N CYS A 134 -7.43 19.32 0.17
CA CYS A 134 -7.84 19.60 -1.19
C CYS A 134 -8.57 18.40 -1.75
N GLN A 135 -9.88 18.55 -1.95
CA GLN A 135 -10.70 17.50 -2.54
C GLN A 135 -10.47 17.35 -4.03
N LYS A 136 -10.09 18.43 -4.70
CA LYS A 136 -10.06 18.48 -6.17
C LYS A 136 -9.15 19.59 -6.66
N PHE A 137 -8.16 19.24 -7.47
CA PHE A 137 -7.45 20.16 -8.35
C PHE A 137 -7.04 19.47 -9.64
N ASP A 138 -6.85 20.25 -10.70
CA ASP A 138 -6.52 19.73 -12.03
C ASP A 138 -5.00 19.51 -12.14
N PRO A 139 -4.51 18.25 -12.22
CA PRO A 139 -3.08 17.98 -12.32
C PRO A 139 -2.49 18.35 -13.70
N SER A 140 -3.33 18.62 -14.70
CA SER A 140 -2.91 18.96 -16.07
C SER A 140 -2.78 20.46 -16.32
N LYS A 141 -3.14 21.29 -15.33
CA LYS A 141 -2.97 22.75 -15.36
C LYS A 141 -1.69 23.20 -14.65
N SER A 142 -1.55 24.50 -14.42
CA SER A 142 -0.38 25.13 -13.79
C SER A 142 -0.18 24.74 -12.31
N GLY A 143 -1.20 24.23 -11.63
CA GLY A 143 -1.19 24.02 -10.17
C GLY A 143 -1.17 25.33 -9.37
N SER A 144 -1.45 26.48 -10.00
CA SER A 144 -1.35 27.80 -9.35
C SER A 144 -2.30 27.96 -8.18
N ALA A 145 -3.50 27.37 -8.20
CA ALA A 145 -4.44 27.42 -7.08
C ALA A 145 -3.82 26.81 -5.81
N VAL A 146 -3.24 25.61 -5.94
CA VAL A 146 -2.56 24.90 -4.85
C VAL A 146 -1.33 25.68 -4.36
N TRP A 147 -0.48 26.12 -5.29
CA TRP A 147 0.77 26.80 -4.94
C TRP A 147 0.54 28.18 -4.30
N THR A 148 -0.43 28.93 -4.82
CA THR A 148 -0.79 30.25 -4.30
C THR A 148 -1.37 30.13 -2.89
N SER A 149 -2.28 29.18 -2.66
CA SER A 149 -2.83 28.92 -1.33
C SER A 149 -1.74 28.55 -0.32
N LEU A 150 -0.86 27.59 -0.66
CA LEU A 150 0.25 27.20 0.22
C LEU A 150 1.19 28.36 0.53
N CYS A 151 1.49 29.21 -0.45
CA CYS A 151 2.35 30.38 -0.27
C CYS A 151 1.70 31.45 0.64
N GLN A 152 0.40 31.66 0.52
CA GLN A 152 -0.32 32.72 1.24
C GLN A 152 -0.75 32.32 2.65
N THR A 153 -1.19 31.07 2.85
CA THR A 153 -1.81 30.62 4.11
C THR A 153 -1.10 29.43 4.74
N GLY A 154 -0.19 28.77 4.01
CA GLY A 154 0.38 27.49 4.42
C GLY A 154 -0.62 26.32 4.31
N ASP A 155 -1.83 26.54 3.82
CA ASP A 155 -2.88 25.54 3.71
C ASP A 155 -3.22 25.19 2.25
N LEU A 156 -3.69 23.97 2.03
CA LEU A 156 -4.25 23.59 0.74
C LEU A 156 -5.63 24.23 0.55
N PRO A 157 -6.00 24.63 -0.69
CA PRO A 157 -7.34 25.09 -0.98
C PRO A 157 -8.32 23.90 -0.87
N SER A 158 -9.57 24.15 -0.50
CA SER A 158 -10.58 23.08 -0.42
C SER A 158 -10.82 22.41 -1.78
N GLN A 159 -10.80 23.21 -2.84
CA GLN A 159 -10.88 22.79 -4.24
C GLN A 159 -10.24 23.86 -5.13
N ASP A 160 -9.88 23.48 -6.34
CA ASP A 160 -9.55 24.38 -7.44
C ASP A 160 -10.84 24.77 -8.17
N ASP A 161 -11.20 26.05 -8.18
CA ASP A 161 -12.43 26.53 -8.83
C ASP A 161 -12.38 26.39 -10.35
N ASP A 162 -11.18 26.25 -10.93
CA ASP A 162 -10.98 26.04 -12.36
C ASP A 162 -11.18 24.57 -12.79
N CYS A 163 -11.48 23.67 -11.84
CA CYS A 163 -11.68 22.25 -12.10
C CYS A 163 -13.10 22.00 -12.65
N SER A 164 -13.21 21.35 -13.81
CA SER A 164 -14.52 21.04 -14.42
C SER A 164 -15.38 20.14 -13.50
N PRO A 165 -16.72 20.21 -13.52
CA PRO A 165 -17.56 19.36 -12.67
C PRO A 165 -17.26 17.86 -12.89
N SER A 166 -17.18 17.44 -14.15
CA SER A 166 -16.68 16.13 -14.58
C SER A 166 -15.19 16.23 -14.93
N CYS A 167 -14.34 15.69 -14.06
CA CYS A 167 -12.89 15.62 -14.29
C CYS A 167 -12.48 14.19 -14.55
N SER A 168 -11.92 13.91 -15.72
CA SER A 168 -11.27 12.63 -16.01
C SER A 168 -9.85 12.58 -15.44
N GLU A 169 -9.19 13.73 -15.32
CA GLU A 169 -7.93 13.89 -14.60
C GLU A 169 -8.18 14.66 -13.31
N LEU A 170 -7.78 14.08 -12.17
CA LEU A 170 -8.08 14.63 -10.86
C LEU A 170 -6.93 14.35 -9.90
N ALA A 171 -6.56 15.36 -9.13
CA ALA A 171 -5.65 15.20 -8.01
C ALA A 171 -6.27 15.70 -6.72
N VAL A 172 -5.81 15.11 -5.62
CA VAL A 172 -6.28 15.35 -4.26
C VAL A 172 -5.08 15.61 -3.35
N GLY A 173 -5.31 16.19 -2.18
CA GLY A 173 -4.23 16.39 -1.23
C GLY A 173 -4.66 16.59 0.22
N VAL A 174 -3.73 16.30 1.12
CA VAL A 174 -3.84 16.58 2.55
C VAL A 174 -2.62 17.40 2.96
N CYS A 175 -2.80 18.39 3.83
CA CYS A 175 -1.71 19.20 4.36
C CYS A 175 -1.83 19.29 5.87
N ASN A 176 -0.68 19.28 6.54
CA ASN A 176 -0.57 19.49 7.97
C ASN A 176 0.32 20.71 8.20
N ARG A 177 -0.25 21.76 8.79
CA ARG A 177 0.45 22.98 9.20
C ARG A 177 0.62 22.96 10.71
N PHE A 178 1.83 23.16 11.21
CA PHE A 178 2.13 23.04 12.63
C PHE A 178 3.36 23.84 13.05
N HIS A 179 3.40 24.18 14.34
CA HIS A 179 4.53 24.86 14.96
C HIS A 179 5.68 23.90 15.28
N VAL A 180 6.91 24.33 14.98
CA VAL A 180 8.17 23.65 15.32
C VAL A 180 9.06 24.63 16.09
N PRO A 181 9.10 24.53 17.42
CA PRO A 181 9.94 25.39 18.25
C PRO A 181 11.42 25.36 17.84
N SER A 182 12.15 26.43 18.14
CA SER A 182 13.60 26.48 17.96
C SER A 182 14.31 25.30 18.64
N ASN A 183 15.32 24.76 17.97
CA ASN A 183 16.11 23.60 18.44
C ASN A 183 15.25 22.37 18.80
N SER A 184 14.16 22.12 18.07
CA SER A 184 13.24 21.02 18.33
C SER A 184 12.92 20.20 17.08
N VAL A 185 12.28 19.05 17.29
CA VAL A 185 11.84 18.16 16.22
C VAL A 185 10.35 17.88 16.38
N GLN A 186 9.61 18.00 15.28
CA GLN A 186 8.20 17.65 15.22
C GLN A 186 7.96 16.63 14.11
N THR A 187 7.06 15.68 14.35
CA THR A 187 6.77 14.58 13.44
C THR A 187 5.30 14.55 13.05
N ARG A 188 5.01 14.28 11.77
CA ARG A 188 3.66 14.06 11.24
C ARG A 188 3.58 12.78 10.44
N ASP A 189 2.48 12.05 10.66
CA ASP A 189 2.21 10.75 10.03
C ASP A 189 1.21 10.93 8.90
N TYR A 190 1.57 10.41 7.73
CA TYR A 190 0.73 10.34 6.55
C TYR A 190 0.57 8.90 6.07
N ALA A 191 -0.49 8.62 5.32
CA ALA A 191 -0.70 7.35 4.65
C ALA A 191 -1.14 7.53 3.20
N LEU A 192 -0.69 6.63 2.34
CA LEU A 192 -1.17 6.43 0.98
C LEU A 192 -1.65 4.99 0.85
N SER A 193 -2.89 4.78 0.40
CA SER A 193 -3.42 3.46 0.08
C SER A 193 -3.96 3.40 -1.35
N TRP A 194 -3.97 2.22 -1.94
CA TRP A 194 -4.57 1.96 -3.24
C TRP A 194 -5.48 0.72 -3.20
N ASP A 195 -6.79 0.96 -3.06
CA ASP A 195 -7.79 -0.10 -3.08
C ASP A 195 -8.12 -0.46 -4.53
N MET A 196 -7.56 -1.56 -5.00
CA MET A 196 -7.79 -2.11 -6.35
C MET A 196 -7.96 -3.64 -6.23
N PRO A 197 -9.15 -4.10 -5.83
CA PRO A 197 -9.37 -5.48 -5.39
C PRO A 197 -9.34 -6.48 -6.55
N ASP A 198 -9.67 -6.03 -7.76
CA ASP A 198 -9.81 -6.85 -8.97
C ASP A 198 -8.50 -6.90 -9.77
N VAL A 199 -8.22 -8.06 -10.40
CA VAL A 199 -7.03 -8.30 -11.23
C VAL A 199 -7.38 -9.07 -12.50
N THR A 200 -6.97 -8.58 -13.67
CA THR A 200 -7.19 -9.25 -14.95
C THR A 200 -5.88 -9.69 -15.60
N PHE A 201 -5.91 -10.81 -16.34
CA PHE A 201 -4.77 -11.35 -17.07
C PHE A 201 -5.06 -11.49 -18.57
N GLY A 202 -4.09 -11.12 -19.41
CA GLY A 202 -4.09 -11.33 -20.87
C GLY A 202 -5.01 -10.39 -21.68
N SER A 203 -4.74 -10.28 -22.98
CA SER A 203 -5.48 -9.41 -23.92
C SER A 203 -6.80 -10.00 -24.42
N SER A 204 -7.00 -11.31 -24.27
CA SER A 204 -8.19 -12.01 -24.79
C SER A 204 -9.33 -12.13 -23.79
N GLY A 205 -9.30 -11.38 -22.68
CA GLY A 205 -10.28 -11.57 -21.60
C GLY A 205 -10.38 -13.04 -21.19
N ARG A 206 -9.25 -13.76 -21.08
CA ARG A 206 -9.23 -15.08 -20.45
C ARG A 206 -9.38 -14.85 -18.95
N TRP A 207 -10.62 -14.58 -18.56
CA TRP A 207 -11.05 -14.65 -17.17
C TRP A 207 -10.66 -16.03 -16.66
N TYR A 208 -10.24 -16.13 -15.41
CA TYR A 208 -10.54 -17.32 -14.64
C TYR A 208 -12.07 -17.36 -14.48
N ARG A 209 -12.81 -17.70 -15.56
CA ARG A 209 -14.29 -17.68 -15.67
C ARG A 209 -14.91 -18.60 -14.64
N SER A 210 -15.51 -18.05 -13.59
CA SER A 210 -16.64 -18.72 -12.95
C SER A 210 -17.93 -18.22 -13.59
N PHE A 211 -19.05 -18.85 -13.31
CA PHE A 211 -20.38 -18.43 -13.75
C PHE A 211 -21.25 -18.47 -12.50
N MET A 212 -21.76 -17.32 -12.08
CA MET A 212 -22.96 -17.28 -11.25
C MET A 212 -23.75 -16.02 -11.56
N ILE A 213 -24.99 -16.21 -12.01
CA ILE A 213 -26.05 -15.22 -12.05
C ILE A 213 -26.62 -15.13 -10.64
N LEU A 214 -26.76 -13.92 -10.10
CA LEU A 214 -27.94 -13.49 -9.33
C LEU A 214 -27.85 -11.99 -8.99
N ASP A 215 -28.79 -11.25 -9.58
CA ASP A 215 -29.43 -10.01 -9.16
C ASP A 215 -28.63 -8.91 -8.43
N SER A 216 -28.45 -7.82 -9.18
CA SER A 216 -28.68 -6.44 -8.72
C SER A 216 -27.76 -5.87 -7.63
N VAL A 217 -26.45 -6.00 -7.81
CA VAL A 217 -25.45 -4.93 -7.55
C VAL A 217 -24.29 -5.22 -8.50
N CYS A 218 -23.77 -4.23 -9.23
CA CYS A 218 -22.62 -4.41 -10.13
C CYS A 218 -21.35 -4.76 -9.34
N ILE A 219 -21.21 -6.04 -8.98
CA ILE A 219 -20.00 -6.68 -8.46
C ILE A 219 -19.54 -7.60 -9.59
N SER A 220 -18.32 -7.39 -10.12
CA SER A 220 -17.76 -8.26 -11.15
C SER A 220 -17.71 -9.71 -10.64
N PRO A 221 -18.52 -10.66 -11.15
CA PRO A 221 -18.74 -11.93 -10.46
C PRO A 221 -17.58 -12.93 -10.53
N ASN A 222 -16.48 -12.62 -11.22
CA ASN A 222 -15.56 -13.63 -11.76
C ASN A 222 -14.06 -13.25 -11.70
N CYS A 223 -13.66 -12.47 -10.70
CA CYS A 223 -12.28 -12.02 -10.51
C CYS A 223 -11.77 -12.50 -9.14
N PRO A 224 -10.62 -13.20 -9.04
CA PRO A 224 -10.08 -13.52 -7.74
C PRO A 224 -9.70 -12.23 -7.03
N TYR A 225 -10.33 -11.96 -5.89
CA TYR A 225 -10.02 -10.78 -5.11
C TYR A 225 -8.59 -10.88 -4.57
N ARG A 226 -7.88 -9.75 -4.56
CA ARG A 226 -6.60 -9.67 -3.84
C ARG A 226 -6.78 -10.04 -2.37
N ARG A 227 -5.78 -10.69 -1.78
CA ARG A 227 -5.81 -11.27 -0.44
C ARG A 227 -6.23 -10.27 0.64
N TYR A 228 -5.78 -9.03 0.57
CA TYR A 228 -6.08 -8.02 1.59
C TYR A 228 -7.58 -7.79 1.79
N THR A 229 -8.39 -8.01 0.76
CA THR A 229 -9.83 -7.79 0.76
C THR A 229 -10.59 -8.68 1.74
N ARG A 230 -9.95 -9.77 2.22
CA ARG A 230 -10.44 -10.61 3.33
C ARG A 230 -10.45 -9.86 4.66
N PHE A 231 -9.49 -8.98 4.86
CA PHE A 231 -9.23 -8.34 6.15
C PHE A 231 -9.73 -6.89 6.17
N LEU A 232 -9.60 -6.18 5.05
CA LEU A 232 -9.95 -4.78 4.95
C LEU A 232 -10.30 -4.39 3.52
N ARG A 233 -11.35 -3.57 3.35
CA ARG A 233 -11.75 -2.96 2.08
C ARG A 233 -11.98 -1.47 2.29
N GLY A 234 -11.76 -0.68 1.24
CA GLY A 234 -11.88 0.77 1.25
C GLY A 234 -10.55 1.46 1.51
N ALA A 235 -10.20 2.40 0.64
CA ALA A 235 -8.99 3.21 0.75
C ALA A 235 -8.93 4.03 2.06
N SER A 236 -10.06 4.58 2.51
CA SER A 236 -10.13 5.28 3.80
C SER A 236 -9.79 4.36 4.97
N CYS A 237 -10.38 3.16 5.00
CA CYS A 237 -10.11 2.14 6.01
C CYS A 237 -8.63 1.72 6.03
N LEU A 238 -8.04 1.51 4.85
CA LEU A 238 -6.62 1.18 4.68
C LEU A 238 -5.71 2.28 5.26
N CYS A 239 -5.98 3.54 4.93
CA CYS A 239 -5.26 4.70 5.49
C CYS A 239 -5.37 4.78 7.02
N THR A 240 -6.59 4.62 7.56
CA THR A 240 -6.82 4.61 9.00
C THR A 240 -6.08 3.47 9.69
N ARG A 241 -6.11 2.26 9.13
CA ARG A 241 -5.37 1.10 9.62
C ARG A 241 -3.87 1.37 9.66
N ALA A 242 -3.34 1.96 8.59
CA ALA A 242 -1.93 2.32 8.47
C ALA A 242 -1.49 3.31 9.56
N ILE A 243 -2.17 4.45 9.71
CA ILE A 243 -1.81 5.44 10.74
C ILE A 243 -1.91 4.85 12.14
N ARG A 244 -2.93 4.03 12.43
CA ARG A 244 -3.13 3.42 13.75
C ARG A 244 -2.12 2.32 14.06
N ARG A 245 -1.66 1.55 13.06
CA ARG A 245 -0.71 0.44 13.26
C ARG A 245 0.74 0.78 12.95
N ARG A 246 1.04 1.97 12.44
CA ARG A 246 2.41 2.42 12.10
C ARG A 246 3.44 2.08 13.18
N THR A 247 3.18 2.45 14.44
CA THR A 247 4.12 2.19 15.56
C THR A 247 4.35 0.70 15.76
N TYR A 248 3.28 -0.10 15.68
CA TYR A 248 3.37 -1.55 15.79
C TYR A 248 4.20 -2.14 14.64
N TRP A 249 4.01 -1.68 13.40
CA TRP A 249 4.79 -2.13 12.25
C TRP A 249 6.26 -1.79 12.40
N GLU A 250 6.61 -0.61 12.91
CA GLU A 250 8.00 -0.24 13.17
C GLU A 250 8.67 -1.15 14.17
N HIS A 251 8.01 -1.40 15.31
CA HIS A 251 8.54 -2.32 16.31
C HIS A 251 8.72 -3.73 15.75
N ALA A 252 7.73 -4.25 15.02
CA ALA A 252 7.83 -5.57 14.39
C ALA A 252 8.99 -5.65 13.38
N LEU A 253 9.23 -4.58 12.61
CA LEU A 253 10.37 -4.51 11.69
C LEU A 253 11.71 -4.42 12.44
N ASP A 254 11.78 -3.66 13.52
CA ASP A 254 12.99 -3.55 14.33
C ASP A 254 13.33 -4.87 15.04
N ASP A 255 12.33 -5.59 15.55
CA ASP A 255 12.50 -6.89 16.17
C ASP A 255 12.99 -7.94 15.15
N TRP A 256 12.46 -7.90 13.92
CA TRP A 256 12.89 -8.78 12.85
C TRP A 256 14.30 -8.46 12.34
N GLN A 257 14.59 -7.18 12.06
CA GLN A 257 15.86 -6.78 11.45
C GLN A 257 17.01 -6.69 12.48
N GLY A 258 16.69 -6.36 13.73
CA GLY A 258 17.63 -6.09 14.81
C GLY A 258 18.70 -7.17 15.02
N PRO A 259 18.36 -8.47 15.08
CA PRO A 259 19.34 -9.55 15.25
C PRO A 259 20.43 -9.57 14.17
N ILE A 260 20.08 -9.30 12.91
CA ILE A 260 21.03 -9.28 11.79
C ILE A 260 21.82 -7.97 11.79
N LEU A 261 21.15 -6.84 11.99
CA LEU A 261 21.79 -5.51 11.96
C LEU A 261 22.84 -5.33 13.06
N LYS A 262 22.55 -5.86 14.27
CA LYS A 262 23.43 -5.76 15.45
C LYS A 262 24.52 -6.83 15.48
N HIS A 263 24.51 -7.79 14.56
CA HIS A 263 25.49 -8.88 14.59
C HIS A 263 26.91 -8.36 14.24
N PRO A 264 27.90 -8.51 15.13
CA PRO A 264 29.20 -7.85 14.98
C PRO A 264 30.09 -8.48 13.90
N ARG A 265 29.83 -9.74 13.51
CA ARG A 265 30.61 -10.44 12.48
C ARG A 265 30.06 -10.28 11.06
N LEU A 266 28.89 -9.65 10.90
CA LEU A 266 28.31 -9.42 9.57
C LEU A 266 28.76 -8.03 9.08
N PRO A 267 29.35 -7.93 7.87
CA PRO A 267 29.72 -6.65 7.31
C PRO A 267 28.48 -5.86 6.86
N ASP A 268 28.57 -4.53 6.84
CA ASP A 268 27.42 -3.67 6.57
C ASP A 268 26.88 -3.80 5.13
N TRP A 269 27.76 -4.10 4.16
CA TRP A 269 27.32 -4.38 2.79
C TRP A 269 26.41 -5.62 2.73
N TYR A 270 26.68 -6.65 3.54
CA TYR A 270 25.88 -7.87 3.58
C TYR A 270 24.53 -7.61 4.24
N LYS A 271 24.52 -6.86 5.36
CA LYS A 271 23.29 -6.41 6.02
C LYS A 271 22.40 -5.60 5.07
N SER A 272 23.00 -4.71 4.28
CA SER A 272 22.28 -3.95 3.25
C SER A 272 21.68 -4.89 2.20
N ALA A 273 22.50 -5.77 1.62
CA ALA A 273 22.07 -6.68 0.55
C ALA A 273 20.94 -7.62 1.03
N ILE A 274 21.12 -8.31 2.16
CA ILE A 274 20.18 -9.34 2.62
C ILE A 274 18.76 -8.80 2.86
N PHE A 275 18.62 -7.53 3.24
CA PHE A 275 17.31 -6.89 3.37
C PHE A 275 16.83 -6.28 2.06
N ASN A 276 17.69 -5.55 1.34
CA ASN A 276 17.27 -4.84 0.14
C ASN A 276 16.89 -5.79 -1.01
N GLU A 277 17.52 -6.96 -1.13
CA GLU A 277 17.14 -7.97 -2.14
C GLU A 277 15.72 -8.55 -1.92
N LEU A 278 15.15 -8.41 -0.72
CA LEU A 278 13.77 -8.84 -0.45
C LEU A 278 12.73 -7.96 -1.17
N TYR A 279 13.13 -6.82 -1.76
CA TYR A 279 12.23 -5.97 -2.55
C TYR A 279 11.47 -6.76 -3.62
N PHE A 280 12.11 -7.79 -4.19
CA PHE A 280 11.55 -8.59 -5.26
C PHE A 280 10.32 -9.41 -4.81
N ILE A 281 10.16 -9.70 -3.51
CA ILE A 281 8.94 -10.34 -2.99
C ILE A 281 7.70 -9.44 -3.17
N THR A 282 7.88 -8.13 -3.23
CA THR A 282 6.79 -7.18 -3.50
C THR A 282 6.79 -6.66 -4.92
N ASP A 283 7.96 -6.44 -5.52
CA ASP A 283 8.12 -5.79 -6.83
C ASP A 283 8.28 -6.78 -7.99
N GLY A 284 8.47 -8.07 -7.71
CA GLY A 284 8.58 -9.14 -8.70
C GLY A 284 7.25 -9.52 -9.35
N GLY A 285 6.33 -8.57 -9.53
CA GLY A 285 4.99 -8.83 -10.08
C GLY A 285 4.14 -9.75 -9.20
N SER A 286 4.29 -9.66 -7.88
CA SER A 286 3.63 -10.55 -6.93
C SER A 286 2.11 -10.48 -6.97
N LEU A 287 1.51 -11.66 -6.92
CA LEU A 287 0.09 -11.94 -7.00
C LEU A 287 -0.29 -12.70 -5.74
N TRP A 288 -1.19 -12.12 -4.96
CA TRP A 288 -1.71 -12.78 -3.77
C TRP A 288 -3.23 -12.69 -3.75
N PHE A 289 -3.87 -13.83 -3.95
CA PHE A 289 -5.31 -13.93 -4.13
C PHE A 289 -5.97 -14.60 -2.93
N GLU A 290 -7.16 -14.12 -2.61
CA GLU A 290 -8.09 -14.86 -1.75
C GLU A 290 -8.58 -16.11 -2.49
N PHE A 291 -8.78 -17.19 -1.75
CA PHE A 291 -9.22 -18.45 -2.35
C PHE A 291 -10.64 -18.35 -2.91
N ASP A 292 -10.79 -18.69 -4.19
CA ASP A 292 -12.10 -18.87 -4.84
C ASP A 292 -12.48 -20.36 -4.83
N ASP A 293 -13.62 -20.68 -4.23
CA ASP A 293 -14.16 -22.05 -4.19
C ASP A 293 -14.32 -22.68 -5.58
N ASN A 294 -14.50 -21.86 -6.62
CA ASN A 294 -14.60 -22.35 -7.98
C ASN A 294 -13.27 -22.85 -8.55
N TRP A 295 -12.13 -22.55 -7.93
CA TRP A 295 -10.85 -23.19 -8.29
C TRP A 295 -10.90 -24.68 -8.01
N SER A 296 -11.45 -25.12 -6.87
CA SER A 296 -11.56 -26.55 -6.55
C SER A 296 -12.38 -27.35 -7.58
N LYS A 297 -13.36 -26.70 -8.21
CA LYS A 297 -14.21 -27.29 -9.26
C LYS A 297 -13.52 -27.36 -10.63
N ARG A 298 -12.70 -26.36 -10.97
CA ARG A 298 -12.07 -26.20 -12.29
C ARG A 298 -10.68 -26.82 -12.38
N GLU A 299 -9.98 -26.86 -11.25
CA GLU A 299 -8.59 -27.27 -11.14
C GLU A 299 -8.51 -28.60 -10.39
N SER A 300 -8.84 -29.69 -11.08
CA SER A 300 -8.88 -31.06 -10.51
C SER A 300 -7.54 -31.55 -9.94
N HIS A 301 -6.43 -30.87 -10.26
CA HIS A 301 -5.12 -31.14 -9.70
C HIS A 301 -4.97 -30.64 -8.25
N LEU A 302 -5.82 -29.71 -7.78
CA LEU A 302 -5.77 -29.20 -6.42
C LEU A 302 -6.30 -30.25 -5.44
N SER A 303 -5.45 -30.66 -4.49
CA SER A 303 -5.86 -31.58 -3.44
C SER A 303 -6.67 -30.88 -2.34
N GLU A 304 -7.38 -31.65 -1.51
CA GLU A 304 -8.05 -31.12 -0.31
C GLU A 304 -7.05 -30.42 0.62
N TYR A 305 -5.84 -30.98 0.75
CA TYR A 305 -4.76 -30.34 1.51
C TYR A 305 -4.35 -28.98 0.90
N THR A 306 -4.12 -28.93 -0.41
CA THR A 306 -3.75 -27.70 -1.13
C THR A 306 -4.83 -26.63 -1.00
N THR A 307 -6.09 -26.98 -1.26
CA THR A 307 -7.22 -26.05 -1.13
C THR A 307 -7.43 -25.59 0.32
N GLY A 308 -7.21 -26.47 1.30
CA GLY A 308 -7.22 -26.12 2.73
C GLY A 308 -6.16 -25.09 3.10
N LEU A 309 -4.94 -25.20 2.55
CA LEU A 309 -3.89 -24.19 2.71
C LEU A 309 -4.27 -22.87 2.02
N MET A 310 -4.69 -22.92 0.75
CA MET A 310 -5.07 -21.72 0.00
C MET A 310 -6.24 -20.97 0.68
N ARG A 311 -7.22 -21.66 1.25
CA ARG A 311 -8.33 -21.02 1.99
C ARG A 311 -7.83 -20.29 3.25
N LYS A 312 -6.76 -20.78 3.87
CA LYS A 312 -6.16 -20.18 5.06
C LYS A 312 -5.20 -19.05 4.73
N PHE A 313 -4.36 -19.18 3.70
CA PHE A 313 -3.23 -18.29 3.44
C PHE A 313 -3.29 -17.58 2.09
N GLY A 314 -4.28 -17.85 1.25
CA GLY A 314 -4.39 -17.35 -0.11
C GLY A 314 -3.53 -18.14 -1.10
N ARG A 315 -3.75 -17.93 -2.40
CA ARG A 315 -2.88 -18.45 -3.47
C ARG A 315 -1.88 -17.37 -3.85
N PHE A 316 -0.60 -17.71 -3.84
CA PHE A 316 0.49 -16.78 -4.07
C PHE A 316 1.28 -17.15 -5.32
N GLY A 317 1.68 -16.15 -6.09
CA GLY A 317 2.67 -16.31 -7.13
C GLY A 317 3.44 -15.03 -7.35
N TYR A 318 4.62 -15.15 -7.94
CA TYR A 318 5.44 -14.02 -8.35
C TYR A 318 6.16 -14.36 -9.65
N LEU A 319 6.57 -13.35 -10.39
CA LEU A 319 7.24 -13.52 -11.67
C LEU A 319 8.70 -13.94 -11.45
N GLU A 320 9.22 -14.71 -12.38
CA GLU A 320 10.65 -14.94 -12.49
C GLU A 320 11.41 -13.64 -12.73
N SER A 321 10.92 -12.81 -13.66
CA SER A 321 11.43 -11.45 -13.91
C SER A 321 10.39 -10.63 -14.69
N TRP A 322 10.68 -9.35 -14.89
CA TRP A 322 9.84 -8.49 -15.74
C TRP A 322 9.99 -8.80 -17.25
N GLU A 323 11.11 -9.40 -17.65
CA GLU A 323 11.37 -9.88 -19.01
C GLU A 323 10.67 -11.22 -19.27
N TYR A 324 10.79 -12.14 -18.31
CA TYR A 324 10.15 -13.46 -18.35
C TYR A 324 8.95 -13.50 -17.42
N ARG A 325 7.77 -13.21 -17.97
CA ARG A 325 6.49 -13.18 -17.24
C ARG A 325 5.94 -14.58 -16.96
N MET A 326 6.78 -15.45 -16.42
CA MET A 326 6.44 -16.79 -15.95
C MET A 326 6.24 -16.74 -14.44
N VAL A 327 5.11 -17.27 -13.96
CA VAL A 327 4.73 -17.24 -12.53
C VAL A 327 5.27 -18.48 -11.85
N ASN A 328 5.96 -18.29 -10.72
CA ASN A 328 6.54 -19.36 -9.90
C ASN A 328 7.40 -20.35 -10.71
N THR A 329 8.24 -19.86 -11.63
CA THR A 329 9.20 -20.71 -12.36
C THR A 329 10.01 -21.54 -11.36
N TYR A 330 9.80 -22.86 -11.33
CA TYR A 330 10.16 -23.68 -10.16
C TYR A 330 11.67 -23.88 -10.00
N ASP A 331 12.40 -24.01 -11.10
CA ASP A 331 13.86 -24.11 -11.11
C ASP A 331 14.53 -22.82 -10.62
N VAL A 332 13.93 -21.65 -10.86
CA VAL A 332 14.38 -20.37 -10.29
C VAL A 332 13.90 -20.20 -8.85
N HIS A 333 12.64 -20.57 -8.57
CA HIS A 333 12.07 -20.56 -7.23
C HIS A 333 12.87 -21.43 -6.26
N PHE A 334 13.49 -22.52 -6.71
CA PHE A 334 14.41 -23.32 -5.90
C PHE A 334 15.48 -22.46 -5.20
N TYR A 335 16.06 -21.48 -5.91
CA TYR A 335 17.06 -20.56 -5.35
C TYR A 335 16.44 -19.41 -4.55
N ALA A 336 15.28 -18.90 -4.95
CA ALA A 336 14.63 -17.74 -4.33
C ALA A 336 13.74 -18.10 -3.12
N SER A 337 13.35 -19.37 -2.98
CA SER A 337 12.38 -19.86 -1.98
C SER A 337 12.82 -19.62 -0.54
N PHE A 338 14.12 -19.47 -0.26
CA PHE A 338 14.62 -19.25 1.10
C PHE A 338 13.96 -18.06 1.79
N ALA A 339 13.70 -16.97 1.07
CA ALA A 339 13.01 -15.80 1.63
C ALA A 339 11.60 -16.16 2.09
N LEU A 340 10.82 -16.85 1.24
CA LEU A 340 9.46 -17.29 1.58
C LEU A 340 9.48 -18.36 2.67
N ALA A 341 10.35 -19.37 2.58
CA ALA A 341 10.46 -20.45 3.55
C ALA A 341 10.81 -19.95 4.95
N GLN A 342 11.68 -18.93 5.07
CA GLN A 342 12.09 -18.39 6.36
C GLN A 342 11.13 -17.33 6.89
N LEU A 343 10.61 -16.44 6.03
CA LEU A 343 9.85 -15.27 6.45
C LEU A 343 8.33 -15.45 6.35
N TRP A 344 7.84 -16.21 5.36
CA TRP A 344 6.41 -16.50 5.15
C TRP A 344 6.18 -17.99 4.84
N PRO A 345 6.55 -18.91 5.76
CA PRO A 345 6.55 -20.34 5.49
C PRO A 345 5.22 -20.90 4.99
N ASN A 346 4.07 -20.32 5.39
CA ASN A 346 2.78 -20.80 4.92
C ASN A 346 2.47 -20.41 3.47
N ILE A 347 3.06 -19.33 2.96
CA ILE A 347 3.03 -19.00 1.53
C ILE A 347 3.85 -20.04 0.77
N GLU A 348 5.08 -20.31 1.24
CA GLU A 348 5.95 -21.33 0.64
C GLU A 348 5.28 -22.71 0.60
N LEU A 349 4.69 -23.15 1.73
CA LEU A 349 3.96 -24.41 1.81
C LEU A 349 2.80 -24.47 0.82
N THR A 350 2.11 -23.34 0.59
CA THR A 350 1.02 -23.28 -0.38
C THR A 350 1.53 -23.46 -1.81
N ILE A 351 2.65 -22.81 -2.16
CA ILE A 351 3.31 -22.98 -3.47
C ILE A 351 3.74 -24.45 -3.66
N GLN A 352 4.44 -25.04 -2.68
CA GLN A 352 4.90 -26.42 -2.77
C GLN A 352 3.72 -27.41 -2.85
N ALA A 353 2.64 -27.19 -2.10
CA ALA A 353 1.44 -28.01 -2.16
C ALA A 353 0.76 -27.95 -3.54
N GLU A 354 0.79 -26.81 -4.21
CA GLU A 354 0.29 -26.65 -5.58
C GLU A 354 1.14 -27.44 -6.59
N PHE A 355 2.48 -27.37 -6.50
CA PHE A 355 3.40 -28.14 -7.36
C PHE A 355 3.40 -29.65 -7.08
N SER A 356 3.09 -30.08 -5.85
CA SER A 356 3.22 -31.49 -5.42
C SER A 356 2.43 -32.49 -6.30
N LYS A 357 1.29 -32.09 -6.84
CA LYS A 357 0.47 -32.93 -7.73
C LYS A 357 0.76 -32.76 -9.23
N TRP A 358 1.40 -31.67 -9.66
CA TRP A 358 1.85 -31.55 -11.06
C TRP A 358 2.81 -32.68 -11.45
N LYS A 359 3.64 -33.15 -10.50
CA LYS A 359 4.52 -34.32 -10.70
C LYS A 359 3.77 -35.64 -10.89
N GLN A 360 2.52 -35.78 -10.42
CA GLN A 360 1.71 -36.97 -10.69
C GLN A 360 1.12 -36.97 -12.10
N VAL A 361 0.76 -35.81 -12.64
CA VAL A 361 0.20 -35.70 -14.00
C VAL A 361 1.26 -36.06 -15.06
N PHE A 362 2.50 -35.58 -14.92
CA PHE A 362 3.60 -35.96 -15.82
C PHE A 362 4.04 -37.43 -15.72
N ARG A 363 3.80 -38.09 -14.58
CA ARG A 363 4.09 -39.53 -14.43
C ARG A 363 3.19 -40.41 -15.29
N TYR A 364 1.99 -39.94 -15.68
CA TYR A 364 1.08 -40.71 -16.53
C TYR A 364 1.32 -40.49 -18.03
N GLU A 365 1.91 -39.37 -18.46
CA GLU A 365 2.21 -39.13 -19.88
C GLU A 365 3.56 -39.70 -20.33
N ILE A 366 4.54 -39.87 -19.44
CA ILE A 366 5.84 -40.47 -19.80
C ILE A 366 5.82 -42.02 -19.76
N ILE A 367 4.80 -42.65 -19.17
CA ILE A 367 4.63 -44.11 -19.17
C ILE A 367 3.72 -44.57 -20.34
N ALA A 368 3.20 -43.63 -21.15
CA ALA A 368 2.39 -43.91 -22.32
C ALA A 368 3.05 -43.35 -23.60
N LYS A 369 4.29 -43.77 -23.89
CA LYS A 369 4.85 -43.82 -25.24
C LYS A 369 5.78 -45.01 -25.40
#